data_AF-A0A2V1C6G7-F1
#
_entry.id   AF-A0A2V1C6G7-F1
#
_cell.length_a   1.000
_cell.length_b   1.000
_cell.length_c   1.000
_cell.angle_alpha   90.00
_cell.angle_beta   90.00
_cell.angle_gamma   90.00
#
_symmetry.space_group_name_H-M   'P 1'
#
loop_
_entity.id
_entity.type
_entity.pdbx_description
1 polymer ?
#
loop_
_entity_poly.entity_id
_entity_poly.type
_entity_poly.pdbx_seq_one_letter_code
_entity_poly.pdbx_strand_id
1 'polypeptide(L)'
;MPRLQHPQIRWSKSWPTDVTAPISAFTCTHERGSKPCKKTFSRQCDLRQHEKNHIRPSHCLKCTSRFPSPKDLERHENTVHNTTLKYFCPYAGCQESIHLESEYWSTWGFGRKDHWLKHLRTEHSTSKDEVKAVQKAGIPIARLEEGTWIAVRPKPVTVGDGMAESSEGDVELAKGASL
;
A
#
# COMPACT_ATOMS: atom_id res chain seq x y z
N MET A 1 -36.97 -60.97 1.19
CA MET A 1 -35.82 -60.25 0.62
C MET A 1 -36.26 -59.74 -0.75
N PRO A 2 -36.67 -58.46 -0.91
CA PRO A 2 -35.69 -57.42 -1.24
C PRO A 2 -35.97 -55.99 -0.75
N ARG A 3 -34.87 -55.26 -0.56
CA ARG A 3 -34.57 -53.86 -0.92
C ARG A 3 -35.52 -52.74 -0.46
N LEU A 4 -35.26 -52.21 0.74
CA LEU A 4 -35.59 -50.83 1.08
C LEU A 4 -34.75 -49.89 0.20
N GLN A 5 -35.40 -49.06 -0.62
CA GLN A 5 -34.77 -47.93 -1.29
C GLN A 5 -34.86 -46.71 -0.40
N HIS A 6 -33.73 -46.05 -0.17
CA HIS A 6 -33.61 -44.89 0.67
C HIS A 6 -33.85 -43.67 -0.24
N PRO A 7 -34.75 -42.72 0.10
CA PRO A 7 -34.93 -41.53 -0.72
C PRO A 7 -33.65 -40.69 -0.68
N GLN A 8 -33.12 -40.42 -1.88
CA GLN A 8 -31.94 -39.57 -2.09
C GLN A 8 -32.28 -38.12 -1.76
N ILE A 9 -31.94 -37.66 -0.54
CA ILE A 9 -32.02 -36.25 -0.17
C ILE A 9 -30.87 -35.51 -0.89
N ARG A 10 -31.19 -34.92 -2.03
CA ARG A 10 -30.31 -34.00 -2.77
C ARG A 10 -30.34 -32.65 -2.06
N TRP A 11 -29.23 -32.30 -1.43
CA TRP A 11 -29.00 -30.99 -0.80
C TRP A 11 -28.91 -29.90 -1.87
N SER A 12 -30.05 -29.37 -2.31
CA SER A 12 -30.10 -28.16 -3.14
C SER A 12 -29.77 -26.93 -2.28
N LYS A 13 -28.50 -26.52 -2.25
CA LYS A 13 -28.06 -25.22 -1.73
C LYS A 13 -28.30 -24.12 -2.77
N SER A 14 -29.55 -23.81 -3.07
CA SER A 14 -29.90 -22.57 -3.76
C SER A 14 -31.35 -22.22 -3.45
N TRP A 15 -31.56 -21.27 -2.54
CA TRP A 15 -32.85 -20.62 -2.38
C TRP A 15 -32.97 -19.57 -3.50
N PRO A 16 -34.12 -19.44 -4.18
CA PRO A 16 -34.32 -18.37 -5.15
C PRO A 16 -34.39 -17.04 -4.38
N THR A 17 -33.31 -16.27 -4.41
CA THR A 17 -33.36 -14.88 -3.95
C THR A 17 -34.01 -14.04 -5.03
N ASP A 18 -35.35 -14.03 -5.08
CA ASP A 18 -36.04 -12.84 -5.54
C ASP A 18 -35.94 -11.81 -4.40
N VAL A 19 -34.83 -11.06 -4.41
CA VAL A 19 -34.64 -9.90 -3.53
C VAL A 19 -34.74 -8.68 -4.43
N THR A 20 -35.95 -8.37 -4.85
CA THR A 20 -36.31 -7.01 -5.27
C THR A 20 -36.86 -6.24 -4.06
N ALA A 21 -36.14 -6.31 -2.94
CA ALA A 21 -36.32 -5.35 -1.85
C ALA A 21 -35.40 -4.16 -2.17
N PRO A 22 -35.88 -2.90 -2.12
CA PRO A 22 -35.00 -1.76 -2.26
C PRO A 22 -33.96 -1.85 -1.16
N ILE A 23 -32.70 -2.10 -1.53
CA ILE A 23 -31.56 -1.94 -0.63
C ILE A 23 -31.74 -0.54 -0.04
N SER A 24 -31.94 -0.44 1.27
CA SER A 24 -32.05 0.85 1.95
C SER A 24 -30.77 1.62 1.66
N ALA A 25 -30.81 2.48 0.64
CA ALA A 25 -29.65 3.17 0.13
C ALA A 25 -29.47 4.44 0.95
N PHE A 26 -28.42 4.44 1.78
CA PHE A 26 -28.08 5.59 2.61
C PHE A 26 -27.42 6.64 1.72
N THR A 27 -28.07 7.80 1.58
CA THR A 27 -27.60 8.88 0.71
C THR A 27 -26.92 9.96 1.55
N CYS A 28 -25.73 10.39 1.14
CA CYS A 28 -25.08 11.55 1.73
C CYS A 28 -25.89 12.82 1.44
N THR A 29 -26.13 13.63 2.46
CA THR A 29 -26.83 14.92 2.37
C THR A 29 -25.90 16.10 2.58
N HIS A 30 -24.58 15.88 2.56
CA HIS A 30 -23.62 16.93 2.85
C HIS A 30 -23.56 17.99 1.74
N GLU A 31 -23.72 19.25 2.14
CA GLU A 31 -23.65 20.41 1.26
C GLU A 31 -22.42 21.25 1.63
N ARG A 32 -21.52 21.48 0.65
CA ARG A 32 -20.41 22.41 0.80
C ARG A 32 -20.40 23.35 -0.41
N GLY A 33 -20.90 24.57 -0.21
CA GLY A 33 -21.11 25.52 -1.30
C GLY A 33 -22.17 25.03 -2.30
N SER A 34 -22.00 25.36 -3.59
CA SER A 34 -23.00 25.12 -4.66
C SER A 34 -23.14 23.65 -5.14
N LYS A 35 -22.47 22.66 -4.52
CA LYS A 35 -22.54 21.26 -4.99
C LYS A 35 -22.94 20.30 -3.85
N PRO A 36 -24.21 19.84 -3.83
CA PRO A 36 -24.63 18.83 -2.87
C PRO A 36 -23.96 17.48 -3.19
N CYS A 37 -23.48 16.77 -2.16
CA CYS A 37 -23.07 15.39 -2.31
C CYS A 37 -24.32 14.51 -2.46
N LYS A 38 -24.37 13.62 -3.46
CA LYS A 38 -25.49 12.69 -3.70
C LYS A 38 -25.05 11.23 -3.76
N LYS A 39 -23.97 10.88 -3.04
CA LYS A 39 -23.43 9.51 -3.05
C LYS A 39 -24.32 8.59 -2.21
N THR A 40 -24.62 7.42 -2.75
CA THR A 40 -25.43 6.37 -2.13
C THR A 40 -24.55 5.21 -1.65
N PHE A 41 -24.91 4.64 -0.50
CA PHE A 41 -24.20 3.54 0.13
C PHE A 41 -25.18 2.45 0.55
N SER A 42 -24.77 1.19 0.47
CA SER A 42 -25.58 0.04 0.88
C SER A 42 -25.62 -0.14 2.40
N ARG A 43 -24.67 0.44 3.14
CA ARG A 43 -24.58 0.34 4.61
C ARG A 43 -24.36 1.70 5.25
N GLN A 44 -24.99 1.92 6.41
CA GLN A 44 -24.86 3.15 7.19
C GLN A 44 -23.42 3.40 7.68
N CYS A 45 -22.64 2.35 7.96
CA CYS A 45 -21.24 2.50 8.34
C CYS A 45 -20.39 3.12 7.22
N ASP A 46 -20.69 2.79 5.96
CA ASP A 46 -19.98 3.32 4.80
C ASP A 46 -20.35 4.78 4.57
N LEU A 47 -21.62 5.16 4.75
CA LEU A 47 -22.05 6.56 4.73
C LEU A 47 -21.33 7.36 5.82
N ARG A 48 -21.32 6.89 7.07
CA ARG A 48 -20.64 7.58 8.18
C ARG A 48 -19.14 7.72 7.95
N GLN A 49 -18.50 6.75 7.31
CA GLN A 49 -17.10 6.85 6.92
C GLN A 49 -16.91 7.87 5.80
N HIS A 50 -17.80 7.89 4.82
CA HIS A 50 -17.79 8.85 3.73
C HIS A 50 -17.96 10.29 4.22
N GLU A 51 -18.85 10.53 5.18
CA GLU A 51 -19.09 11.86 5.74
C GLU A 51 -17.85 12.48 6.38
N LYS A 52 -16.94 11.67 6.93
CA LYS A 52 -15.66 12.15 7.45
C LYS A 52 -14.81 12.81 6.37
N ASN A 53 -14.93 12.40 5.11
CA ASN A 53 -14.20 13.03 4.00
C ASN A 53 -14.69 14.45 3.71
N HIS A 54 -15.89 14.80 4.17
CA HIS A 54 -16.40 16.15 4.12
C HIS A 54 -15.89 17.04 5.25
N ILE A 55 -15.27 16.50 6.28
CA ILE A 55 -14.67 17.30 7.35
C ILE A 55 -13.17 17.21 7.12
N ARG A 56 -12.58 18.24 6.54
CA ARG A 56 -11.14 18.29 6.23
C ARG A 56 -10.48 19.39 7.07
N PRO A 57 -10.31 19.16 8.38
CA PRO A 57 -9.86 20.21 9.31
C PRO A 57 -8.38 20.53 9.12
N SER A 58 -7.59 19.54 8.69
CA SER A 58 -6.15 19.66 8.50
C SER A 58 -5.87 20.23 7.11
N HIS A 59 -5.08 21.30 7.04
CA HIS A 59 -4.65 21.90 5.78
C HIS A 59 -3.12 21.91 5.73
N CYS A 60 -2.56 21.74 4.53
CA CYS A 60 -1.13 21.89 4.36
C CYS A 60 -0.76 23.37 4.39
N LEU A 61 0.36 23.71 5.03
CA LEU A 61 0.87 25.08 5.06
C LEU A 61 1.65 25.44 3.78
N LYS A 62 2.13 24.44 3.04
CA LYS A 62 2.92 24.61 1.81
C LYS A 62 2.08 24.60 0.53
N CYS A 63 0.84 24.10 0.57
CA CYS A 63 -0.06 24.09 -0.57
C CYS A 63 -1.55 24.17 -0.15
N THR A 64 -2.46 24.31 -1.12
CA THR A 64 -3.90 24.47 -0.86
C THR A 64 -4.65 23.17 -0.52
N SER A 65 -3.91 22.07 -0.31
CA SER A 65 -4.51 20.76 -0.03
C SER A 65 -5.06 20.66 1.39
N ARG A 66 -6.25 20.06 1.52
CA ARG A 66 -6.92 19.78 2.80
C ARG A 66 -7.09 18.29 3.02
N PHE A 67 -7.10 17.83 4.26
CA PHE A 67 -7.13 16.41 4.62
C PHE A 67 -8.13 16.14 5.74
N PRO A 68 -8.80 14.98 5.72
CA PRO A 68 -9.78 14.61 6.73
C PRO A 68 -9.16 14.26 8.09
N SER A 69 -7.88 13.91 8.12
CA SER A 69 -7.15 13.61 9.34
C SER A 69 -5.74 14.21 9.34
N PRO A 70 -5.16 14.48 10.52
CA PRO A 70 -3.78 14.95 10.62
C PRO A 70 -2.78 13.91 10.10
N LYS A 71 -3.06 12.62 10.24
CA LYS A 71 -2.22 11.53 9.69
C LYS A 71 -2.15 11.56 8.17
N ASP A 72 -3.26 11.91 7.52
CA ASP A 72 -3.30 12.05 6.06
C ASP A 72 -2.55 13.31 5.60
N LEU A 73 -2.57 14.38 6.39
CA LEU A 73 -1.76 15.58 6.14
C LEU A 73 -0.26 15.28 6.29
N GLU A 74 0.16 14.64 7.38
CA GLU A 74 1.56 14.24 7.60
C GLU A 74 2.07 13.36 6.45
N ARG A 75 1.25 12.40 6.01
CA ARG A 75 1.56 11.57 4.82
C ARG A 75 1.71 12.43 3.56
N HIS A 76 0.84 13.40 3.35
CA HIS A 76 0.94 14.31 2.21
C HIS A 76 2.22 15.15 2.27
N GLU A 77 2.55 15.73 3.41
CA GLU A 77 3.75 16.54 3.57
C GLU A 77 5.02 15.72 3.31
N ASN A 78 5.07 14.50 3.81
CA ASN A 78 6.20 13.61 3.57
C ASN A 78 6.35 13.20 2.10
N THR A 79 5.24 13.01 1.39
CA THR A 79 5.26 12.48 0.01
C THR A 79 5.33 13.55 -1.07
N VAL A 80 4.84 14.75 -0.80
CA VAL A 80 4.73 15.85 -1.78
C VAL A 80 5.74 16.95 -1.53
N HIS A 81 6.06 17.22 -0.26
CA HIS A 81 6.90 18.37 0.09
C HIS A 81 8.29 18.01 0.61
N ASN A 82 8.40 16.94 1.39
CA ASN A 82 9.69 16.53 1.92
C ASN A 82 10.39 15.58 0.93
N THR A 83 9.66 14.64 0.32
CA THR A 83 10.19 13.64 -0.66
C THR A 83 11.53 13.06 -0.22
N THR A 84 11.76 12.94 1.09
CA THR A 84 13.06 12.58 1.69
C THR A 84 13.23 11.08 1.84
N LEU A 85 12.19 10.30 1.54
CA LEU A 85 12.19 8.85 1.67
C LEU A 85 11.54 8.23 0.44
N LYS A 86 12.24 7.27 -0.16
CA LYS A 86 11.73 6.44 -1.24
C LYS A 86 11.90 4.96 -0.93
N TYR A 87 10.94 4.16 -1.34
CA TYR A 87 10.92 2.70 -1.23
C TYR A 87 11.27 2.10 -2.59
N PHE A 88 12.11 1.06 -2.60
CA PHE A 88 12.56 0.42 -3.82
C PHE A 88 12.23 -1.07 -3.84
N CYS A 89 12.11 -1.61 -5.04
CA CYS A 89 11.88 -3.02 -5.25
C CYS A 89 13.12 -3.84 -4.82
N PRO A 90 12.96 -4.93 -4.03
CA PRO A 90 14.06 -5.79 -3.62
C PRO A 90 14.55 -6.72 -4.75
N TYR A 91 13.76 -6.92 -5.81
CA TYR A 91 14.13 -7.81 -6.91
C TYR A 91 15.15 -7.13 -7.82
N ALA A 92 16.32 -7.76 -7.98
CA ALA A 92 17.36 -7.30 -8.89
C ALA A 92 16.84 -7.30 -10.34
N GLY A 93 17.11 -6.22 -11.09
CA GLY A 93 16.66 -6.06 -12.48
C GLY A 93 15.24 -5.50 -12.65
N CYS A 94 14.51 -5.21 -11.56
CA CYS A 94 13.27 -4.46 -11.67
C CYS A 94 13.56 -2.98 -11.93
N GLN A 95 12.78 -2.34 -12.82
CA GLN A 95 12.94 -0.91 -13.12
C GLN A 95 12.81 -0.04 -11.85
N GLU A 96 11.99 -0.47 -10.89
CA GLU A 96 11.76 0.23 -9.63
C GLU A 96 12.72 -0.23 -8.50
N SER A 97 13.78 -0.98 -8.83
CA SER A 97 14.84 -1.35 -7.89
C SER A 97 15.88 -0.22 -7.72
N ILE A 98 16.80 -0.37 -6.76
CA ILE A 98 17.88 0.60 -6.55
C ILE A 98 18.89 0.46 -7.69
N HIS A 99 18.96 1.46 -8.57
CA HIS A 99 19.97 1.56 -9.62
C HIS A 99 21.17 2.37 -9.07
N LEU A 100 22.23 1.66 -8.66
CA LEU A 100 23.41 2.28 -8.05
C LEU A 100 24.20 3.19 -9.01
N GLU A 101 24.04 2.99 -10.31
CA GLU A 101 24.79 3.70 -11.37
C GLU A 101 24.07 4.94 -11.93
N SER A 102 22.81 5.17 -11.55
CA SER A 102 22.03 6.29 -12.10
C SER A 102 22.08 7.50 -11.18
N GLU A 103 22.43 8.65 -11.75
CA GLU A 103 22.45 9.95 -11.04
C GLU A 103 21.03 10.48 -10.76
N TYR A 104 19.97 9.84 -11.27
CA TYR A 104 18.57 10.29 -11.17
C TYR A 104 17.77 9.52 -10.10
N TRP A 105 18.25 9.52 -8.86
CA TRP A 105 17.56 8.96 -7.68
C TRP A 105 16.19 9.63 -7.41
N SER A 106 16.02 10.87 -7.88
CA SER A 106 14.78 11.65 -7.79
C SER A 106 13.66 11.13 -8.69
N THR A 107 13.95 10.32 -9.70
CA THR A 107 12.94 9.84 -10.66
C THR A 107 12.38 8.47 -10.31
N TRP A 108 13.19 7.57 -9.73
CA TRP A 108 12.79 6.17 -9.51
C TRP A 108 12.41 5.88 -8.06
N GLY A 109 11.66 4.79 -7.86
CA GLY A 109 11.21 4.35 -6.54
C GLY A 109 9.91 5.01 -6.09
N PHE A 110 9.29 4.40 -5.08
CA PHE A 110 7.98 4.80 -4.59
C PHE A 110 8.13 5.77 -3.43
N GLY A 111 7.48 6.93 -3.46
CA GLY A 111 7.39 7.80 -2.27
C GLY A 111 6.51 7.21 -1.16
N ARG A 112 5.82 6.08 -1.42
CA ARG A 112 4.84 5.48 -0.51
C ARG A 112 4.95 3.96 -0.44
N LYS A 113 4.88 3.43 0.79
CA LYS A 113 4.93 2.00 1.08
C LYS A 113 3.75 1.24 0.46
N ASP A 114 2.56 1.81 0.41
CA ASP A 114 1.38 1.12 -0.16
C ASP A 114 1.45 0.96 -1.69
N HIS A 115 2.04 1.93 -2.39
CA HIS A 115 2.29 1.81 -3.83
C HIS A 115 3.36 0.74 -4.10
N TRP A 116 4.43 0.74 -3.31
CA TRP A 116 5.45 -0.30 -3.34
C TRP A 116 4.87 -1.70 -3.08
N LEU A 117 4.01 -1.86 -2.06
CA LEU A 117 3.34 -3.12 -1.76
C LEU A 117 2.45 -3.60 -2.91
N LYS A 118 1.74 -2.68 -3.56
CA LYS A 118 0.92 -2.99 -4.72
C LYS A 118 1.80 -3.50 -5.87
N HIS A 119 2.89 -2.81 -6.16
CA HIS A 119 3.87 -3.21 -7.17
C HIS A 119 4.42 -4.62 -6.92
N LEU A 120 4.84 -4.93 -5.69
CA LEU A 120 5.30 -6.29 -5.35
C LEU A 120 4.26 -7.36 -5.65
N ARG A 121 2.99 -7.08 -5.35
CA ARG A 121 1.90 -8.02 -5.59
C ARG A 121 1.56 -8.17 -7.07
N THR A 122 1.63 -7.08 -7.85
CA THR A 122 1.21 -7.11 -9.26
C THR A 122 2.32 -7.55 -10.20
N GLU A 123 3.55 -7.07 -9.99
CA GLU A 123 4.68 -7.33 -10.91
C GLU A 123 5.48 -8.57 -10.51
N HIS A 124 5.58 -8.86 -9.21
CA HIS A 124 6.40 -9.96 -8.71
C HIS A 124 5.57 -11.08 -8.09
N SER A 125 4.23 -10.94 -8.09
CA SER A 125 3.31 -11.89 -7.44
C SER A 125 3.72 -12.24 -6.01
N THR A 126 4.39 -11.32 -5.31
CA THR A 126 4.97 -11.58 -3.99
C THR A 126 3.87 -11.91 -2.99
N SER A 127 4.03 -13.03 -2.30
CA SER A 127 3.10 -13.50 -1.28
C SER A 127 3.10 -12.58 -0.05
N LYS A 128 2.02 -12.65 0.74
CA LYS A 128 1.90 -11.85 1.96
C LYS A 128 3.02 -12.14 2.96
N ASP A 129 3.51 -13.38 2.99
CA ASP A 129 4.55 -13.80 3.93
C ASP A 129 5.95 -13.39 3.47
N GLU A 130 6.24 -13.41 2.17
CA GLU A 130 7.45 -12.82 1.61
C GLU A 130 7.50 -11.30 1.84
N VAL A 131 6.38 -10.59 1.64
CA VAL A 131 6.29 -9.15 1.96
C VAL A 131 6.61 -8.89 3.44
N LYS A 132 6.13 -9.73 4.36
CA LYS A 132 6.45 -9.60 5.79
C LYS A 132 7.92 -9.91 6.05
N ALA A 133 8.50 -10.90 5.38
CA ALA A 133 9.91 -11.24 5.49
C ALA A 133 10.78 -10.05 5.05
N VAL A 134 10.46 -9.41 3.92
CA VAL A 134 11.12 -8.18 3.47
C VAL A 134 10.94 -7.06 4.49
N GLN A 135 9.72 -6.83 5.00
CA GLN A 135 9.51 -5.80 6.03
C GLN A 135 10.30 -6.04 7.33
N LYS A 136 10.53 -7.32 7.68
CA LYS A 136 11.30 -7.72 8.87
C LYS A 136 12.80 -7.64 8.63
N ALA A 137 13.27 -8.03 7.44
CA ALA A 137 14.68 -7.94 7.04
C ALA A 137 15.13 -6.50 6.77
N GLY A 138 14.17 -5.60 6.54
CA GLY A 138 14.38 -4.22 6.15
C GLY A 138 13.86 -4.01 4.74
N ILE A 139 13.24 -2.86 4.48
CA ILE A 139 12.79 -2.51 3.12
C ILE A 139 13.94 -1.75 2.46
N PRO A 140 14.30 -2.06 1.19
CA PRO A 140 15.22 -1.22 0.43
C PRO A 140 14.65 0.20 0.35
N ILE A 141 15.35 1.15 0.98
CA ILE A 141 14.94 2.55 1.02
C ILE A 141 16.11 3.45 0.65
N ALA A 142 15.82 4.60 0.07
CA ALA A 142 16.77 5.71 0.00
C ALA A 142 16.26 6.87 0.84
N ARG A 143 17.14 7.48 1.62
CA ARG A 143 16.89 8.68 2.41
C ARG A 143 17.73 9.84 1.92
N LEU A 144 17.14 11.02 1.83
CA LEU A 144 17.87 12.26 1.55
C LEU A 144 18.33 12.86 2.87
N GLU A 145 19.64 12.82 3.13
CA GLU A 145 20.29 13.42 4.30
C GLU A 145 21.30 14.48 3.81
N GLU A 146 21.17 15.72 4.28
CA GLU A 146 22.08 16.84 3.94
C GLU A 146 22.32 17.05 2.43
N GLY A 147 21.29 16.79 1.60
CA GLY A 147 21.39 16.94 0.14
C GLY A 147 21.99 15.74 -0.59
N THR A 148 22.32 14.66 0.12
CA THR A 148 22.87 13.41 -0.42
C THR A 148 21.89 12.26 -0.24
N TRP A 149 21.66 11.47 -1.28
CA TRP A 149 20.83 10.26 -1.19
C TRP A 149 21.64 9.08 -0.65
N ILE A 150 21.17 8.52 0.46
CA ILE A 150 21.76 7.36 1.13
C ILE A 150 20.85 6.16 0.91
N ALA A 151 21.34 5.16 0.20
CA ALA A 151 20.63 3.91 -0.04
C ALA A 151 20.91 2.90 1.09
N VAL A 152 19.87 2.36 1.69
CA VAL A 152 19.96 1.24 2.65
C VAL A 152 19.44 0.00 1.95
N ARG A 153 20.36 -0.88 1.52
CA ARG A 153 20.01 -2.23 1.07
C ARG A 153 20.05 -3.18 2.28
N PRO A 154 18.92 -3.80 2.65
CA PRO A 154 18.91 -4.89 3.61
C PRO A 154 19.62 -6.10 2.98
N LYS A 155 20.43 -6.82 3.77
CA LYS A 155 21.19 -7.98 3.29
C LYS A 155 20.25 -8.99 2.62
N PRO A 156 20.63 -9.59 1.48
CA PRO A 156 19.80 -10.59 0.82
C PRO A 156 19.53 -11.73 1.81
N VAL A 157 18.24 -12.01 2.05
CA VAL A 157 17.86 -13.21 2.80
C VAL A 157 18.18 -14.38 1.88
N THR A 158 19.29 -15.07 2.18
CA THR A 158 19.69 -16.29 1.49
C THR A 158 18.64 -17.36 1.76
N VAL A 159 17.73 -17.58 0.79
CA VAL A 159 16.93 -18.80 0.78
C VAL A 159 17.83 -19.89 0.20
N GLY A 160 18.56 -20.53 1.11
CA GLY A 160 19.17 -21.86 0.99
C GLY A 160 19.93 -22.21 -0.28
N ASP A 161 21.27 -22.14 -0.21
CA ASP A 161 22.13 -23.32 -0.42
C ASP A 161 23.46 -23.03 0.30
N GLY A 162 23.88 -23.96 1.15
CA GLY A 162 24.89 -23.72 2.18
C GLY A 162 26.32 -23.64 1.65
N MET A 163 27.07 -22.67 2.15
CA MET A 163 28.47 -22.82 2.57
C MET A 163 28.83 -21.62 3.45
N ALA A 164 29.53 -21.92 4.55
CA ALA A 164 29.90 -20.97 5.59
C ALA A 164 30.96 -19.97 5.10
N GLU A 165 30.87 -18.72 5.57
CA GLU A 165 32.01 -18.09 6.26
C GLU A 165 31.51 -16.92 7.12
N SER A 166 32.03 -16.84 8.33
CA SER A 166 31.82 -15.75 9.28
C SER A 166 32.74 -14.59 8.91
N SER A 167 32.20 -13.39 8.69
CA SER A 167 32.97 -12.16 8.82
C SER A 167 32.07 -10.99 9.22
N GLU A 168 32.63 -10.17 10.10
CA GLU A 168 31.98 -9.14 10.88
C GLU A 168 31.46 -7.98 10.02
N GLY A 169 30.27 -7.50 10.39
CA GLY A 169 29.87 -6.07 10.40
C GLY A 169 30.27 -5.11 9.28
N ASP A 170 29.72 -5.25 8.06
CA ASP A 170 29.68 -4.14 7.11
C ASP A 170 28.26 -3.86 6.57
N VAL A 171 27.84 -2.61 6.72
CA VAL A 171 26.64 -2.00 6.11
C VAL A 171 27.10 -1.39 4.79
N GLU A 172 26.66 -1.94 3.67
CA GLU A 172 27.04 -1.42 2.36
C GLU A 172 26.29 -0.10 2.08
N LEU A 173 26.96 1.02 2.39
CA LEU A 173 26.45 2.37 2.26
C LEU A 173 26.82 2.93 0.88
N ALA A 174 25.94 2.77 -0.10
CA ALA A 174 26.11 3.43 -1.39
C ALA A 174 25.68 4.89 -1.29
N LYS A 175 26.62 5.80 -1.53
CA LYS A 175 26.38 7.26 -1.60
C LYS A 175 26.09 7.65 -3.05
N GLY A 176 24.89 8.16 -3.32
CA GLY A 176 24.56 8.81 -4.59
C GLY A 176 24.98 10.28 -4.59
N ALA A 177 25.23 10.86 -5.77
CA ALA A 177 25.77 12.20 -5.95
C ALA A 177 25.02 13.33 -5.20
N SER A 178 25.79 14.33 -4.77
CA SER A 178 25.33 15.58 -4.13
C SER A 178 24.60 16.50 -5.12
N LEU A 179 23.55 17.18 -4.64
CA LEU A 179 22.90 18.30 -5.34
C LEU A 179 23.78 19.56 -5.37
#